data_AF-A0A9P9WD68-F1
#
_entry.id   AF-A0A9P9WD68-F1
#
_cell.length_a   1.000
_cell.length_b   1.000
_cell.length_c   1.000
_cell.angle_alpha   90.00
_cell.angle_beta   90.00
_cell.angle_gamma   90.00
#
_symmetry.space_group_name_H-M   'P 1'
#
loop_
_entity.id
_entity.type
_entity.pdbx_description
1 polymer ?
#
loop_
_entity_poly.entity_id
_entity_poly.type
_entity_poly.pdbx_seq_one_letter_code
_entity_poly.pdbx_strand_id
1 'polypeptide(L)'
;MRDKLAQRNPGVDPQSLPYLRAVVREGLRFGMANPARLTRIVPTESASLTINGYHLPAGTRVGAEAYAFHHNPTVYPEPFAFQPERWLPRAEEDSRDVQARRVRERDAFPFGLGSRACLGRNVANHQLHVVVKKVVESGVLEGARRVPIGLMSLNGSMRRSKGMNWKSHGSVTVLRATKDNPHVWGAESISGSSFEEQIGYSRAVVTGEWVFVSGCTGYDYKTGDISPDVAEQTEQVFKNIQAALAEAGAKVEEIVRVRYMLPVREDFPKCWSVLRKWLGTTRPAATMVVTGLLDEAMKIEIEVTAKKGSGLVKEEDGPAPL
;
A
#
# COMPACT_ATOMS: atom_id res chain seq x y z
N MET A 1 14.05 19.11 -4.89
CA MET A 1 12.60 18.82 -4.90
C MET A 1 11.90 19.46 -3.71
N ARG A 2 12.37 19.25 -2.47
CA ARG A 2 11.82 19.93 -1.29
C ARG A 2 11.76 21.44 -1.41
N ASP A 3 12.83 22.11 -1.81
CA ASP A 3 12.83 23.57 -1.91
C ASP A 3 11.79 24.09 -2.93
N LYS A 4 11.49 23.28 -3.96
CA LYS A 4 10.45 23.56 -4.96
C LYS A 4 9.04 23.18 -4.48
N LEU A 5 8.91 22.30 -3.50
CA LEU A 5 7.64 21.92 -2.83
C LEU A 5 7.39 22.73 -1.55
N ALA A 6 8.42 23.39 -1.00
CA ALA A 6 8.41 24.10 0.28
C ALA A 6 7.68 25.44 0.22
N GLN A 7 7.12 25.81 -0.93
CA GLN A 7 6.06 26.81 -1.02
C GLN A 7 4.80 26.21 -0.38
N ARG A 8 4.77 26.27 0.95
CA ARG A 8 3.80 25.69 1.90
C ARG A 8 2.38 26.20 1.66
N ASN A 9 1.73 25.76 0.60
CA ASN A 9 0.31 26.01 0.42
C ASN A 9 -0.46 24.67 0.42
N PRO A 10 -1.01 24.26 1.58
CA PRO A 10 -1.67 22.96 1.73
C PRO A 10 -2.90 22.76 0.83
N GLY A 11 -3.44 23.84 0.24
CA GLY A 11 -4.56 23.79 -0.70
C GLY A 11 -4.16 23.58 -2.17
N VAL A 12 -2.87 23.52 -2.51
CA VAL A 12 -2.44 23.33 -3.91
C VAL A 12 -2.58 21.87 -4.32
N ASP A 13 -3.34 21.62 -5.39
CA ASP A 13 -3.45 20.29 -6.01
C ASP A 13 -2.04 19.77 -6.35
N PRO A 14 -1.60 18.64 -5.76
CA PRO A 14 -0.29 18.05 -6.05
C PRO A 14 -0.05 17.80 -7.55
N GLN A 15 -1.08 17.58 -8.36
CA GLN A 15 -0.96 17.36 -9.81
C GLN A 15 -0.59 18.64 -10.58
N SER A 16 -0.81 19.81 -9.99
CA SER A 16 -0.45 21.10 -10.59
C SER A 16 1.05 21.42 -10.48
N LEU A 17 1.79 20.72 -9.61
CA LEU A 17 3.20 20.95 -9.33
C LEU A 17 4.07 20.35 -10.45
N PRO A 18 4.69 21.15 -11.33
CA PRO A 18 5.25 20.64 -12.59
C PRO A 18 6.35 19.59 -12.37
N TYR A 19 7.26 19.84 -11.42
CA TYR A 19 8.35 18.91 -11.13
C TYR A 19 7.87 17.63 -10.45
N LEU A 20 6.87 17.70 -9.55
CA LEU A 20 6.27 16.51 -8.94
C LEU A 20 5.58 15.66 -10.01
N ARG A 21 4.82 16.28 -10.91
CA ARG A 21 4.21 15.59 -12.05
C ARG A 21 5.25 14.90 -12.93
N ALA A 22 6.37 15.56 -13.19
CA ALA A 22 7.49 15.00 -13.93
C ALA A 22 8.13 13.80 -13.22
N VAL A 23 8.30 13.87 -11.89
CA VAL A 23 8.81 12.76 -11.06
C VAL A 23 7.85 11.57 -11.09
N VAL A 24 6.54 11.79 -10.93
CA VAL A 24 5.53 10.73 -10.98
C VAL A 24 5.50 10.08 -12.37
N ARG A 25 5.56 10.88 -13.44
CA ARG A 25 5.62 10.37 -14.82
C ARG A 25 6.87 9.51 -15.07
N GLU A 26 8.04 9.99 -14.66
CA GLU A 26 9.27 9.21 -14.81
C GLU A 26 9.26 7.95 -13.93
N GLY A 27 8.68 8.04 -12.73
CA GLY A 27 8.44 6.89 -11.85
C GLY A 27 7.56 5.84 -12.48
N LEU A 28 6.46 6.24 -13.12
CA LEU A 28 5.58 5.33 -13.85
C LEU A 28 6.23 4.75 -15.11
N ARG A 29 7.15 5.48 -15.74
CA ARG A 29 7.95 4.97 -16.86
C ARG A 29 8.84 3.81 -16.42
N PHE A 30 9.59 3.99 -15.33
CA PHE A 30 10.50 2.99 -14.77
C PHE A 30 9.77 1.84 -14.07
N GLY A 31 8.90 2.17 -13.13
CA GLY A 31 8.25 1.23 -12.24
C GLY A 31 7.19 0.40 -12.95
N MET A 32 6.66 0.88 -14.09
CA MET A 32 5.65 0.23 -14.93
C MET A 32 4.49 -0.33 -14.09
N ALA A 33 3.43 0.46 -13.89
CA ALA A 33 2.31 0.06 -13.02
C ALA A 33 1.75 -1.35 -13.33
N ASN A 34 1.85 -1.78 -14.60
CA ASN A 34 1.78 -3.19 -14.96
C ASN A 34 2.97 -3.57 -15.86
N PRO A 35 3.89 -4.43 -15.41
CA PRO A 35 5.04 -4.88 -16.22
C PRO A 35 4.66 -6.01 -17.20
N ALA A 36 3.44 -6.54 -17.16
CA ALA A 36 3.00 -7.63 -18.03
C ALA A 36 2.54 -7.15 -19.41
N ARG A 37 2.49 -8.09 -20.37
CA ARG A 37 1.88 -7.87 -21.69
C ARG A 37 0.38 -7.71 -21.56
N LEU A 38 -0.13 -6.53 -21.93
CA LEU A 38 -1.57 -6.26 -21.99
C LEU A 38 -2.16 -6.94 -23.22
N THR A 39 -2.49 -8.23 -23.07
CA THR A 39 -2.92 -9.10 -24.16
C THR A 39 -4.36 -8.82 -24.58
N ARG A 40 -4.62 -8.88 -25.88
CA ARG A 40 -5.92 -8.84 -26.55
C ARG A 40 -6.00 -10.02 -27.51
N ILE A 41 -7.22 -10.36 -27.92
CA ILE A 41 -7.49 -11.39 -28.90
C ILE A 41 -8.14 -10.71 -30.10
N VAL A 42 -7.65 -11.00 -31.31
CA VAL A 42 -8.31 -10.57 -32.54
C VAL A 42 -9.71 -11.20 -32.53
N PRO A 43 -10.80 -10.40 -32.61
CA PRO A 43 -12.16 -10.93 -32.51
C PRO A 43 -12.40 -12.07 -33.50
N THR A 44 -13.04 -13.15 -33.03
CA THR A 44 -13.36 -14.32 -33.85
C THR A 44 -14.40 -14.01 -34.94
N GLU A 45 -15.21 -12.99 -34.70
CA GLU A 45 -16.24 -12.46 -35.63
C GLU A 45 -15.63 -11.68 -36.80
N SER A 46 -14.34 -11.31 -36.73
CA SER A 46 -13.61 -10.57 -37.77
C SER A 46 -12.71 -11.54 -38.54
N ALA A 47 -12.67 -11.43 -39.87
CA ALA A 47 -11.82 -12.29 -40.69
C ALA A 47 -10.33 -12.16 -40.34
N SER A 48 -9.89 -10.93 -40.01
CA SER A 48 -8.50 -10.64 -39.62
C SER A 48 -8.33 -9.19 -39.15
N LEU A 49 -7.20 -8.94 -38.50
CA LEU A 49 -6.72 -7.60 -38.15
C LEU A 49 -5.43 -7.31 -38.90
N THR A 50 -5.42 -6.26 -39.71
CA THR A 50 -4.19 -5.78 -40.37
C THR A 50 -3.62 -4.57 -39.63
N ILE A 51 -2.39 -4.68 -39.13
CA ILE A 51 -1.68 -3.57 -38.46
C ILE A 51 -0.33 -3.39 -39.16
N ASN A 52 -0.02 -2.18 -39.64
CA ASN A 52 1.26 -1.85 -40.28
C ASN A 52 1.69 -2.86 -41.37
N GLY A 53 0.73 -3.36 -42.15
CA GLY A 53 0.98 -4.37 -43.19
C GLY A 53 1.07 -5.82 -42.69
N TYR A 54 1.05 -6.06 -41.37
CA TYR A 54 0.98 -7.42 -40.81
C TYR A 54 -0.46 -7.89 -40.72
N HIS A 55 -0.74 -9.05 -41.31
CA HIS A 55 -2.05 -9.69 -41.27
C HIS A 55 -2.15 -10.68 -40.10
N LEU A 56 -3.06 -10.43 -39.17
CA LEU A 56 -3.26 -11.22 -37.97
C LEU A 56 -4.61 -11.96 -38.06
N PRO A 57 -4.61 -13.31 -38.13
CA PRO A 57 -5.85 -14.08 -38.18
C PRO A 57 -6.74 -13.89 -36.95
N ALA A 58 -8.04 -14.15 -37.11
CA ALA A 58 -9.00 -14.26 -36.02
C ALA A 58 -8.49 -15.19 -34.89
N GLY A 59 -8.73 -14.83 -33.63
CA GLY A 59 -8.26 -15.60 -32.48
C GLY A 59 -6.79 -15.39 -32.10
N THR A 60 -6.01 -14.64 -32.88
CA THR A 60 -4.61 -14.34 -32.55
C THR A 60 -4.50 -13.52 -31.27
N ARG A 61 -3.63 -13.95 -30.35
CA ARG A 61 -3.28 -13.18 -29.14
C ARG A 61 -2.20 -12.15 -29.47
N VAL A 62 -2.51 -10.88 -29.28
CA VAL A 62 -1.59 -9.75 -29.46
C VAL A 62 -1.41 -9.02 -28.14
N GLY A 63 -0.20 -8.60 -27.82
CA GLY A 63 0.08 -7.92 -26.55
C GLY A 63 1.04 -6.75 -26.74
N ALA A 64 0.80 -5.69 -25.98
CA ALA A 64 1.73 -4.57 -25.83
C ALA A 64 2.24 -4.56 -24.39
N GLU A 65 3.54 -4.35 -24.20
CA GLU A 65 4.17 -4.26 -22.88
C GLU A 65 4.77 -2.87 -22.68
N ALA A 66 4.52 -2.28 -21.50
CA ALA A 66 5.04 -0.98 -21.14
C ALA A 66 6.58 -0.93 -21.26
N TYR A 67 7.25 -2.05 -20.94
CA TYR A 67 8.71 -2.15 -21.01
C TYR A 67 9.29 -1.74 -22.37
N ALA A 68 8.74 -2.28 -23.47
CA ALA A 68 9.21 -2.01 -24.82
C ALA A 68 9.03 -0.54 -25.22
N PHE A 69 7.90 0.08 -24.85
CA PHE A 69 7.66 1.50 -25.13
C PHE A 69 8.57 2.38 -24.26
N HIS A 70 8.61 2.12 -22.96
CA HIS A 70 9.27 2.96 -21.96
C HIS A 70 10.80 2.92 -22.03
N HIS A 71 11.38 1.87 -22.62
CA HIS A 71 12.84 1.73 -22.80
C HIS A 71 13.29 1.89 -24.25
N ASN A 72 12.43 2.34 -25.15
CA ASN A 72 12.81 2.65 -26.52
C ASN A 72 13.78 3.86 -26.55
N PRO A 73 15.07 3.68 -26.90
CA PRO A 73 16.06 4.76 -26.85
C PRO A 73 15.78 5.90 -27.83
N THR A 74 15.01 5.64 -28.89
CA THR A 74 14.59 6.65 -29.87
C THR A 74 13.59 7.63 -29.27
N VAL A 75 12.73 7.17 -28.35
CA VAL A 75 11.72 8.00 -27.69
C VAL A 75 12.24 8.54 -26.35
N TYR A 76 13.01 7.72 -25.64
CA TYR A 76 13.58 8.01 -24.34
C TYR A 76 15.11 7.89 -24.41
N PRO A 77 15.84 8.97 -24.75
CA PRO A 77 17.29 9.01 -24.62
C PRO A 77 17.70 8.67 -23.18
N GLU A 78 18.79 7.92 -23.04
CA GLU A 78 19.21 7.32 -21.76
C GLU A 78 18.04 6.60 -21.07
N PRO A 79 17.45 5.55 -21.68
CA PRO A 79 16.19 4.96 -21.23
C PRO A 79 16.28 4.34 -19.82
N PHE A 80 17.49 4.02 -19.36
CA PHE A 80 17.73 3.46 -18.02
C PHE A 80 18.13 4.52 -16.97
N ALA A 81 18.16 5.80 -17.34
CA ALA A 81 18.38 6.90 -16.40
C ALA A 81 17.06 7.54 -15.92
N PHE A 82 16.92 7.73 -14.61
CA PHE A 82 15.79 8.43 -13.99
C PHE A 82 15.94 9.95 -14.17
N GLN A 83 15.22 10.51 -15.15
CA GLN A 83 15.32 11.91 -15.55
C GLN A 83 13.94 12.58 -15.63
N PRO A 84 13.36 13.07 -14.52
CA PRO A 84 12.10 13.82 -14.53
C PRO A 84 12.09 14.97 -15.55
N GLU A 85 13.23 15.62 -15.77
CA GLU A 85 13.41 16.76 -16.66
C GLU A 85 12.96 16.49 -18.10
N ARG A 86 12.91 15.22 -18.54
CA ARG A 86 12.43 14.86 -19.90
C ARG A 86 10.96 15.18 -20.16
N TRP A 87 10.20 15.42 -19.09
CA TRP A 87 8.76 15.74 -19.10
C TRP A 87 8.47 17.24 -18.99
N LEU A 88 9.50 18.07 -18.79
CA LEU A 88 9.36 19.50 -18.55
C LEU A 88 9.73 20.31 -19.80
N PRO A 89 9.10 21.48 -20.02
CA PRO A 89 9.61 22.46 -20.98
C PRO A 89 11.03 22.90 -20.61
N ARG A 90 11.84 23.25 -21.62
CA ARG A 90 13.17 23.87 -21.44
C ARG A 90 13.08 25.37 -21.74
N ALA A 91 13.99 26.16 -21.19
CA ALA A 91 14.01 27.62 -21.38
C ALA A 91 14.19 28.01 -22.85
N GLU A 92 14.98 27.24 -23.60
CA GLU A 92 15.23 27.40 -25.03
C GLU A 92 14.75 26.14 -25.77
N GLU A 93 13.44 25.87 -25.79
CA GLU A 93 12.90 24.74 -26.53
C GLU A 93 12.59 25.10 -27.99
N ASP A 94 13.03 24.26 -28.94
CA ASP A 94 12.66 24.37 -30.34
C ASP A 94 11.44 23.45 -30.67
N SER A 95 10.97 23.52 -31.92
CA SER A 95 9.83 22.69 -32.37
C SER A 95 10.11 21.19 -32.31
N ARG A 96 11.37 20.76 -32.43
CA ARG A 96 11.78 19.36 -32.34
C ARG A 96 11.74 18.89 -30.88
N ASP A 97 12.16 19.73 -29.93
CA ASP A 97 12.06 19.43 -28.50
C ASP A 97 10.59 19.24 -28.06
N VAL A 98 9.71 20.14 -28.50
CA VAL A 98 8.26 20.04 -28.25
C VAL A 98 7.70 18.75 -28.84
N GLN A 99 8.06 18.44 -30.09
CA GLN A 99 7.62 17.21 -30.76
C GLN A 99 8.13 15.96 -30.04
N ALA A 100 9.39 15.95 -29.61
CA ALA A 100 9.96 14.85 -28.84
C ALA A 100 9.23 14.64 -27.50
N ARG A 101 8.84 15.72 -26.81
CA ARG A 101 7.99 15.63 -25.60
C ARG A 101 6.62 15.03 -25.92
N ARG A 102 5.96 15.46 -27.00
CA ARG A 102 4.65 14.91 -27.42
C ARG A 102 4.74 13.42 -27.76
N VAL A 103 5.81 12.98 -28.42
CA VAL A 103 6.04 11.56 -28.72
C VAL A 103 6.20 10.75 -27.42
N ARG A 104 6.94 11.27 -26.44
CA ARG A 104 7.03 10.63 -25.10
C ARG A 104 5.67 10.54 -24.41
N GLU A 105 4.85 11.58 -24.49
CA GLU A 105 3.50 11.55 -23.90
C GLU A 105 2.58 10.55 -24.59
N ARG A 106 2.66 10.42 -25.92
CA ARG A 106 1.93 9.41 -26.69
C ARG A 106 2.35 7.99 -26.30
N ASP A 107 3.65 7.76 -26.13
CA ASP A 107 4.23 6.44 -25.85
C ASP A 107 4.32 6.12 -24.35
N ALA A 108 3.81 7.02 -23.49
CA ALA A 108 3.63 6.74 -22.08
C ALA A 108 2.45 5.77 -21.90
N PHE A 109 2.79 4.51 -21.63
CA PHE A 109 1.87 3.38 -21.54
C PHE A 109 1.72 2.79 -20.12
N PRO A 110 1.84 3.54 -18.99
CA PRO A 110 1.83 2.91 -17.66
C PRO A 110 0.47 2.30 -17.28
N PHE A 111 -0.62 2.78 -17.87
CA PHE A 111 -1.99 2.36 -17.57
C PHE A 111 -2.72 1.74 -18.77
N GLY A 112 -1.99 1.38 -19.81
CA GLY A 112 -2.57 0.97 -21.09
C GLY A 112 -3.27 2.11 -21.85
N LEU A 113 -3.77 1.79 -23.04
CA LEU A 113 -4.46 2.74 -23.93
C LEU A 113 -5.77 2.14 -24.48
N GLY A 114 -6.62 3.00 -25.05
CA GLY A 114 -7.86 2.62 -25.72
C GLY A 114 -8.99 2.20 -24.77
N SER A 115 -9.96 1.45 -25.31
CA SER A 115 -11.19 1.02 -24.62
C SER A 115 -10.96 0.10 -23.41
N ARG A 116 -9.73 -0.40 -23.24
CA ARG A 116 -9.33 -1.29 -22.15
C ARG A 116 -8.16 -0.71 -21.34
N ALA A 117 -7.96 0.61 -21.41
CA ALA A 117 -7.08 1.31 -20.48
C ALA A 117 -7.60 1.18 -19.04
N CYS A 118 -6.71 1.32 -18.07
CA CYS A 118 -7.05 1.25 -16.65
C CYS A 118 -8.14 2.27 -16.30
N LEU A 119 -9.28 1.78 -15.80
CA LEU A 119 -10.38 2.62 -15.33
C LEU A 119 -9.97 3.48 -14.13
N GLY A 120 -9.10 2.95 -13.28
CA GLY A 120 -8.60 3.61 -12.07
C GLY A 120 -7.46 4.61 -12.30
N ARG A 121 -7.05 4.89 -13.54
CA ARG A 121 -5.86 5.71 -13.83
C ARG A 121 -5.90 7.09 -13.17
N ASN A 122 -7.08 7.72 -13.05
CA ASN A 122 -7.20 9.06 -12.47
C ASN A 122 -7.02 9.02 -10.96
N VAL A 123 -7.65 8.05 -10.27
CA VAL A 123 -7.49 7.83 -8.83
C VAL A 123 -6.05 7.46 -8.51
N ALA A 124 -5.45 6.55 -9.28
CA ALA A 124 -4.06 6.14 -9.13
C ALA A 124 -3.10 7.32 -9.30
N ASN A 125 -3.29 8.16 -10.34
CA ASN A 125 -2.47 9.36 -10.51
C ASN A 125 -2.62 10.31 -9.33
N HIS A 126 -3.84 10.61 -8.88
CA HIS A 126 -4.06 11.49 -7.74
C HIS A 126 -3.35 10.97 -6.47
N GLN A 127 -3.56 9.69 -6.14
CA GLN A 127 -2.93 9.04 -4.99
C GLN A 127 -1.41 9.07 -5.10
N LEU A 128 -0.83 8.77 -6.26
CA LEU A 128 0.62 8.82 -6.48
C LEU A 128 1.18 10.22 -6.22
N HIS A 129 0.53 11.29 -6.70
CA HIS A 129 1.02 12.64 -6.45
C HIS A 129 0.92 13.01 -4.96
N VAL A 130 -0.19 12.67 -4.29
CA VAL A 130 -0.35 12.90 -2.84
C VAL A 130 0.71 12.14 -2.05
N VAL A 131 0.88 10.85 -2.31
CA VAL A 131 1.83 9.99 -1.59
C VAL A 131 3.27 10.44 -1.82
N VAL A 132 3.68 10.67 -3.07
CA VAL A 132 5.06 11.11 -3.37
C VAL A 132 5.33 12.48 -2.74
N LYS A 133 4.38 13.42 -2.79
CA LYS A 133 4.48 14.70 -2.08
C LYS A 133 4.69 14.48 -0.58
N LYS A 134 3.89 13.61 0.05
CA LYS A 134 3.96 13.33 1.48
C LYS A 134 5.26 12.64 1.89
N VAL A 135 5.77 11.69 1.11
CA VAL A 135 7.07 11.05 1.33
C VAL A 135 8.20 12.08 1.27
N VAL A 136 8.13 13.05 0.36
CA VAL A 136 9.14 14.10 0.25
C VAL A 136 9.02 15.10 1.41
N GLU A 137 7.80 15.53 1.75
CA GLU A 137 7.51 16.44 2.87
C GLU A 137 7.88 15.83 4.23
N SER A 138 7.71 14.53 4.40
CA SER A 138 7.84 13.89 5.72
C SER A 138 9.26 13.88 6.26
N GLY A 139 10.29 13.98 5.41
CA GLY A 139 11.67 13.80 5.87
C GLY A 139 12.16 12.34 5.80
N VAL A 140 11.29 11.37 5.53
CA VAL A 140 11.58 9.93 5.78
C VAL A 140 12.78 9.36 5.00
N LEU A 141 13.16 9.99 3.89
CA LEU A 141 14.32 9.61 3.08
C LEU A 141 15.59 10.41 3.39
N GLU A 142 15.58 11.29 4.40
CA GLU A 142 16.78 12.02 4.83
C GLU A 142 17.87 11.07 5.33
N GLY A 143 19.10 11.32 4.88
CA GLY A 143 20.24 10.46 5.19
C GLY A 143 20.14 9.05 4.61
N ALA A 144 19.10 8.73 3.83
CA ALA A 144 18.95 7.42 3.21
C ALA A 144 20.11 7.16 2.26
N ARG A 145 20.73 5.98 2.40
CA ARG A 145 21.87 5.57 1.57
C ARG A 145 21.44 4.45 0.65
N ARG A 146 22.01 4.44 -0.55
CA ARG A 146 21.94 3.30 -1.46
C ARG A 146 22.65 2.12 -0.81
N VAL A 147 21.89 1.08 -0.47
CA VAL A 147 22.47 -0.21 -0.09
C VAL A 147 22.43 -1.10 -1.33
N PRO A 148 23.57 -1.43 -1.94
CA PRO A 148 23.60 -2.43 -2.98
C PRO A 148 23.26 -3.78 -2.35
N ILE A 149 22.12 -4.34 -2.70
CA ILE A 149 21.92 -5.77 -2.50
C ILE A 149 22.79 -6.45 -3.56
N GLY A 150 24.01 -6.82 -3.18
CA GLY A 150 24.64 -7.96 -3.85
C GLY A 150 23.66 -9.12 -3.71
N LEU A 151 23.36 -9.85 -4.79
CA LEU A 151 22.63 -11.11 -4.68
C LEU A 151 23.27 -11.86 -3.51
N MET A 152 22.56 -11.95 -2.39
CA MET A 152 23.04 -12.71 -1.25
C MET A 152 23.38 -14.08 -1.80
N SER A 153 24.61 -14.51 -1.57
CA SER A 153 24.95 -15.91 -1.59
C SER A 153 23.96 -16.58 -0.65
N LEU A 154 22.86 -17.11 -1.19
CA LEU A 154 22.09 -18.12 -0.51
C LEU A 154 23.13 -19.20 -0.20
N ASN A 155 23.44 -19.39 1.08
CA ASN A 155 24.33 -20.46 1.56
C ASN A 155 23.68 -21.84 1.38
N GLY A 156 23.19 -22.11 0.18
CA GLY A 156 22.77 -23.42 -0.31
C GLY A 156 23.59 -23.69 -1.57
N SER A 157 24.28 -24.82 -1.59
CA SER A 157 25.14 -25.27 -2.68
C SER A 157 24.37 -25.45 -3.99
N MET A 158 24.14 -24.35 -4.71
CA MET A 158 23.62 -24.41 -6.07
C MET A 158 24.82 -24.58 -7.01
N ARG A 159 25.02 -25.80 -7.51
CA ARG A 159 26.06 -26.13 -8.48
C ARG A 159 25.95 -25.17 -9.67
N ARG A 160 26.98 -24.34 -9.87
CA ARG A 160 27.18 -23.57 -11.10
C ARG A 160 27.22 -24.54 -12.28
N SER A 161 26.26 -24.47 -13.19
CA SER A 161 26.42 -25.07 -14.51
C SER A 161 27.47 -24.26 -15.27
N LYS A 162 28.49 -24.95 -15.79
CA LYS A 162 29.52 -24.34 -16.63
C LYS A 162 28.87 -23.80 -17.91
N GLY A 163 29.01 -22.51 -18.18
CA GLY A 163 28.77 -21.95 -19.53
C GLY A 163 27.93 -20.66 -19.62
N MET A 164 27.26 -20.21 -18.55
CA MET A 164 26.40 -19.02 -18.62
C MET A 164 27.01 -17.84 -17.86
N ASN A 165 27.51 -16.84 -18.57
CA ASN A 165 28.07 -15.62 -18.00
C ASN A 165 26.94 -14.60 -17.77
N TRP A 166 26.16 -14.75 -16.70
CA TRP A 166 25.16 -13.74 -16.34
C TRP A 166 25.86 -12.52 -15.75
N LYS A 167 26.09 -11.48 -16.57
CA LYS A 167 26.38 -10.15 -16.02
C LYS A 167 25.10 -9.65 -15.34
N SER A 168 25.06 -9.69 -14.00
CA SER A 168 23.95 -9.17 -13.22
C SER A 168 23.88 -7.64 -13.35
N HIS A 169 23.17 -7.15 -14.36
CA HIS A 169 22.88 -5.71 -14.56
C HIS A 169 21.65 -5.28 -13.75
N GLY A 170 21.62 -5.61 -12.47
CA GLY A 170 20.50 -5.26 -11.61
C GLY A 170 20.92 -5.29 -10.15
N SER A 171 21.43 -4.17 -9.66
CA SER A 171 21.47 -3.95 -8.21
C SER A 171 20.07 -3.51 -7.78
N VAL A 172 19.35 -4.35 -7.02
CA VAL A 172 18.21 -3.85 -6.26
C VAL A 172 18.79 -2.86 -5.24
N THR A 173 18.42 -1.60 -5.40
CA THR A 173 18.81 -0.54 -4.46
C THR A 173 17.71 -0.43 -3.42
N VAL A 174 18.02 -0.81 -2.19
CA VAL A 174 17.16 -0.49 -1.05
C VAL A 174 17.66 0.82 -0.47
N LEU A 175 16.75 1.78 -0.30
CA LEU A 175 16.99 2.96 0.50
C LEU A 175 16.82 2.54 1.96
N ARG A 176 17.93 2.46 2.70
CA ARG A 176 17.87 2.21 4.15
C ARG A 176 17.73 3.55 4.85
N ALA A 177 16.58 3.75 5.48
CA ALA A 177 16.39 4.76 6.52
C ALA A 177 17.44 4.57 7.62
N THR A 178 18.08 5.65 8.08
CA THR A 178 19.00 5.57 9.23
C THR A 178 18.19 5.31 10.49
N LYS A 179 18.70 4.49 11.42
CA LYS A 179 18.03 4.18 12.70
C LYS A 179 17.70 5.44 13.50
N ASP A 180 18.50 6.49 13.31
CA ASP A 180 18.38 7.78 13.99
C ASP A 180 17.65 8.84 13.15
N ASN A 181 17.00 8.46 12.02
CA ASN A 181 16.21 9.42 11.26
C ASN A 181 14.93 9.77 12.06
N PRO A 182 14.75 11.03 12.50
CA PRO A 182 13.59 11.43 13.32
C PRO A 182 12.25 11.35 12.54
N HIS A 183 12.32 11.21 11.22
CA HIS A 183 11.18 11.10 10.32
C HIS A 183 10.82 9.66 9.97
N VAL A 184 11.64 8.69 10.37
CA VAL A 184 11.37 7.26 10.18
C VAL A 184 10.71 6.78 11.45
N TRP A 185 9.45 6.38 11.33
CA TRP A 185 8.66 6.01 12.49
C TRP A 185 9.27 4.80 13.19
N GLY A 186 9.66 4.99 14.46
CA GLY A 186 9.93 3.88 15.36
C GLY A 186 8.65 3.07 15.54
N ALA A 187 8.78 1.74 15.49
CA ALA A 187 7.72 0.82 15.85
C ALA A 187 8.08 0.18 17.19
N GLU A 188 7.23 0.38 18.19
CA GLU A 188 7.36 -0.31 19.48
C GLU A 188 6.40 -1.50 19.48
N SER A 189 6.94 -2.68 19.74
CA SER A 189 6.18 -3.93 19.83
C SER A 189 5.75 -4.16 21.27
N ILE A 190 4.47 -4.48 21.44
CA ILE A 190 3.87 -4.92 22.70
C ILE A 190 3.58 -6.40 22.57
N SER A 191 3.98 -7.19 23.57
CA SER A 191 3.81 -8.64 23.56
C SER A 191 3.58 -9.17 24.97
N GLY A 192 2.64 -10.10 25.11
CA GLY A 192 2.21 -10.69 26.38
C GLY A 192 1.77 -12.16 26.29
N SER A 193 1.88 -12.84 25.14
CA SER A 193 1.61 -14.30 25.03
C SER A 193 2.80 -15.08 24.47
N SER A 194 2.92 -16.37 24.83
CA SER A 194 4.02 -17.24 24.36
C SER A 194 4.03 -17.44 22.84
N PHE A 195 2.88 -17.35 22.18
CA PHE A 195 2.77 -17.47 20.73
C PHE A 195 3.49 -16.33 20.00
N GLU A 196 3.48 -15.12 20.55
CA GLU A 196 4.08 -13.94 19.93
C GLU A 196 5.58 -14.11 19.68
N GLU A 197 6.27 -14.75 20.62
CA GLU A 197 7.68 -15.16 20.48
C GLU A 197 7.85 -16.33 19.51
N GLN A 198 6.98 -17.35 19.57
CA GLN A 198 7.14 -18.59 18.80
C GLN A 198 6.88 -18.42 17.30
N ILE A 199 5.88 -17.62 16.91
CA ILE A 199 5.46 -17.46 15.50
C ILE A 199 5.75 -16.06 14.93
N GLY A 200 6.30 -15.16 15.75
CA GLY A 200 6.83 -13.87 15.30
C GLY A 200 5.77 -12.84 14.95
N TYR A 201 4.93 -12.47 15.92
CA TYR A 201 4.03 -11.31 15.83
C TYR A 201 3.99 -10.54 17.15
N SER A 202 3.48 -9.31 17.14
CA SER A 202 3.30 -8.50 18.36
C SER A 202 1.81 -8.35 18.64
N ARG A 203 1.40 -8.37 19.91
CA ARG A 203 0.03 -8.08 20.32
C ARG A 203 -0.45 -6.71 19.84
N ALA A 204 0.41 -5.71 19.95
CA ALA A 204 0.21 -4.42 19.32
C ALA A 204 1.51 -3.84 18.80
N VAL A 205 1.41 -2.98 17.80
CA VAL A 205 2.52 -2.16 17.30
C VAL A 205 2.13 -0.69 17.42
N VAL A 206 2.98 0.09 18.07
CA VAL A 206 2.81 1.54 18.22
C VAL A 206 3.73 2.25 17.24
N THR A 207 3.18 3.19 16.47
CA THR A 207 3.94 4.04 15.54
C THR A 207 3.38 5.45 15.54
N GLY A 208 4.12 6.37 16.17
CA GLY A 208 3.63 7.71 16.50
C GLY A 208 2.38 7.64 17.38
N GLU A 209 1.29 8.29 16.94
CA GLU A 209 -0.01 8.27 17.62
C GLU A 209 -0.84 7.02 17.30
N TRP A 210 -0.42 6.20 16.33
CA TRP A 210 -1.18 5.05 15.87
C TRP A 210 -0.84 3.80 16.66
N VAL A 211 -1.88 3.04 17.01
CA VAL A 211 -1.76 1.73 17.65
C VAL A 211 -2.50 0.71 16.79
N PHE A 212 -1.76 -0.30 16.34
CA PHE A 212 -2.30 -1.42 15.56
C PHE A 212 -2.35 -2.65 16.46
N VAL A 213 -3.55 -3.07 16.85
CA VAL A 213 -3.73 -4.27 17.68
C VAL A 213 -4.01 -5.44 16.75
N SER A 214 -3.22 -6.50 16.92
CA SER A 214 -3.40 -7.76 16.20
C SER A 214 -4.76 -8.38 16.51
N GLY A 215 -5.17 -9.36 15.71
CA GLY A 215 -6.40 -10.10 15.95
C GLY A 215 -6.43 -10.72 17.34
N CYS A 216 -7.40 -10.33 18.15
CA CYS A 216 -7.64 -10.87 19.47
C CYS A 216 -8.81 -11.87 19.41
N THR A 217 -8.62 -13.02 20.03
CA THR A 217 -9.59 -14.11 20.12
C THR A 217 -10.18 -14.19 21.54
N GLY A 218 -11.22 -15.02 21.71
CA GLY A 218 -11.95 -15.18 22.97
C GLY A 218 -11.22 -15.93 24.09
N TYR A 219 -9.93 -16.25 23.91
CA TYR A 219 -9.13 -16.89 24.95
C TYR A 219 -8.81 -15.91 26.09
N ASP A 220 -8.87 -16.39 27.32
CA ASP A 220 -8.19 -15.74 28.44
C ASP A 220 -6.70 -16.11 28.39
N TYR A 221 -5.83 -15.14 28.13
CA TYR A 221 -4.39 -15.39 27.99
C TYR A 221 -3.68 -15.75 29.30
N LYS A 222 -4.34 -15.60 30.45
CA LYS A 222 -3.80 -16.02 31.75
C LYS A 222 -4.12 -17.48 32.05
N THR A 223 -5.32 -17.93 31.72
CA THR A 223 -5.77 -19.30 32.05
C THR A 223 -5.68 -20.27 30.87
N GLY A 224 -5.74 -19.75 29.64
CA GLY A 224 -5.85 -20.55 28.42
C GLY A 224 -7.28 -21.02 28.12
N ASP A 225 -8.28 -20.58 28.90
CA ASP A 225 -9.67 -20.99 28.71
C ASP A 225 -10.37 -20.17 27.62
N ILE A 226 -11.39 -20.78 27.00
CA ILE A 226 -12.26 -20.13 26.02
C ILE A 226 -13.71 -20.57 26.23
N SER A 227 -14.62 -19.60 26.28
CA SER A 227 -16.06 -19.89 26.41
C SER A 227 -16.63 -20.51 25.13
N PRO A 228 -17.59 -21.46 25.20
CA PRO A 228 -18.32 -21.91 24.02
C PRO A 228 -19.33 -20.85 23.49
N ASP A 229 -19.65 -19.81 24.26
CA ASP A 229 -20.58 -18.75 23.87
C ASP A 229 -19.86 -17.59 23.17
N VAL A 230 -20.39 -17.16 22.02
CA VAL A 230 -19.77 -16.11 21.19
C VAL A 230 -19.84 -14.72 21.83
N ALA A 231 -20.87 -14.42 22.64
CA ALA A 231 -20.98 -13.14 23.31
C ALA A 231 -19.97 -13.06 24.46
N GLU A 232 -19.79 -14.14 25.21
CA GLU A 232 -18.73 -14.27 26.22
C GLU A 232 -17.33 -14.18 25.60
N GLN A 233 -17.09 -14.86 24.47
CA GLN A 233 -15.84 -14.69 23.71
C GLN A 233 -15.64 -13.24 23.28
N THR A 234 -16.69 -12.57 22.77
CA THR A 234 -16.61 -11.16 22.37
C THR A 234 -16.21 -10.27 23.55
N GLU A 235 -16.76 -10.50 24.74
CA GLU A 235 -16.40 -9.76 25.94
C GLU A 235 -14.92 -9.99 26.31
N GLN A 236 -14.45 -11.24 26.22
CA GLN A 236 -13.04 -11.57 26.47
C GLN A 236 -12.10 -10.93 25.44
N VAL A 237 -12.48 -10.92 24.17
CA VAL A 237 -11.74 -10.24 23.09
C VAL A 237 -11.52 -8.76 23.42
N PHE A 238 -12.55 -8.04 23.88
CA PHE A 238 -12.40 -6.63 24.23
C PHE A 238 -11.56 -6.39 25.48
N LYS A 239 -11.57 -7.29 26.47
CA LYS A 239 -10.63 -7.22 27.60
C LYS A 239 -9.18 -7.36 27.13
N ASN A 240 -8.93 -8.30 26.21
CA ASN A 240 -7.60 -8.50 25.61
C ASN A 240 -7.16 -7.26 24.81
N ILE A 241 -8.06 -6.68 24.00
CA ILE A 241 -7.81 -5.44 23.26
C ILE A 241 -7.55 -4.27 24.21
N GLN A 242 -8.35 -4.11 25.26
CA GLN A 242 -8.17 -3.05 26.25
C GLN A 242 -6.81 -3.15 26.94
N ALA A 243 -6.38 -4.35 27.33
CA ALA A 243 -5.06 -4.57 27.91
C ALA A 243 -3.93 -4.17 26.95
N ALA A 244 -4.01 -4.59 25.68
CA ALA A 244 -3.04 -4.23 24.65
C ALA A 244 -2.99 -2.72 24.38
N LEU A 245 -4.15 -2.06 24.33
CA LEU A 245 -4.22 -0.60 24.16
C LEU A 245 -3.65 0.12 25.39
N ALA A 246 -3.95 -0.34 26.61
CA ALA A 246 -3.46 0.27 27.83
C ALA A 246 -1.92 0.22 27.92
N GLU A 247 -1.32 -0.91 27.58
CA GLU A 247 0.14 -1.05 27.50
C GLU A 247 0.74 -0.17 26.39
N ALA A 248 -0.01 0.05 25.31
CA ALA A 248 0.34 0.99 24.25
C ALA A 248 0.14 2.46 24.63
N GLY A 249 -0.38 2.78 25.82
CA GLY A 249 -0.75 4.14 26.21
C GLY A 249 -1.91 4.72 25.40
N ALA A 250 -2.86 3.87 25.01
CA ALA A 250 -4.09 4.21 24.30
C ALA A 250 -5.32 3.64 25.03
N LYS A 251 -6.52 4.04 24.59
CA LYS A 251 -7.80 3.62 25.20
C LYS A 251 -8.79 3.09 24.16
N VAL A 252 -9.82 2.36 24.60
CA VAL A 252 -10.87 1.81 23.73
C VAL A 252 -11.65 2.93 23.02
N GLU A 253 -11.79 4.09 23.67
CA GLU A 253 -12.41 5.30 23.13
C GLU A 253 -11.65 5.88 21.94
N GLU A 254 -10.40 5.47 21.72
CA GLU A 254 -9.52 5.95 20.66
C GLU A 254 -9.48 4.98 19.46
N ILE A 255 -10.27 3.90 19.49
CA ILE A 255 -10.40 2.98 18.35
C ILE A 255 -11.09 3.71 17.20
N VAL A 256 -10.43 3.77 16.04
CA VAL A 256 -10.99 4.42 14.84
C VAL A 256 -11.41 3.41 13.77
N ARG A 257 -10.91 2.18 13.85
CA ARG A 257 -11.26 1.08 12.94
C ARG A 257 -11.36 -0.24 13.68
N VAL A 258 -12.36 -1.05 13.32
CA VAL A 258 -12.55 -2.41 13.80
C VAL A 258 -12.83 -3.37 12.64
N ARG A 259 -12.22 -4.56 12.67
CA ARG A 259 -12.54 -5.66 11.75
C ARG A 259 -12.95 -6.87 12.57
N TYR A 260 -14.16 -7.37 12.32
CA TYR A 260 -14.69 -8.60 12.92
C TYR A 260 -14.51 -9.75 11.95
N MET A 261 -13.97 -10.88 12.44
CA MET A 261 -13.82 -12.12 11.69
C MET A 261 -14.50 -13.24 12.47
N LEU A 262 -15.42 -13.95 11.84
CA LEU A 262 -16.17 -15.02 12.49
C LEU A 262 -16.59 -16.13 11.49
N PRO A 263 -16.64 -17.41 11.89
CA PRO A 263 -17.01 -18.50 10.98
C PRO A 263 -18.50 -18.55 10.63
N VAL A 264 -19.37 -18.17 11.58
CA VAL A 264 -20.83 -18.32 11.47
C VAL A 264 -21.47 -16.93 11.48
N ARG A 265 -22.17 -16.56 10.40
CA ARG A 265 -22.77 -15.23 10.25
C ARG A 265 -23.85 -14.97 11.29
N GLU A 266 -24.62 -16.00 11.63
CA GLU A 266 -25.78 -15.96 12.52
C GLU A 266 -25.40 -15.70 13.98
N ASP A 267 -24.13 -15.83 14.33
CA ASP A 267 -23.60 -15.53 15.66
C ASP A 267 -23.34 -14.03 15.87
N PHE A 268 -23.16 -13.24 14.80
CA PHE A 268 -22.83 -11.83 14.93
C PHE A 268 -23.89 -11.01 15.70
N PRO A 269 -25.21 -11.20 15.48
CA PRO A 269 -26.24 -10.49 16.26
C PRO A 269 -26.17 -10.74 17.77
N LYS A 270 -25.70 -11.92 18.20
CA LYS A 270 -25.56 -12.27 19.62
C LYS A 270 -24.51 -11.41 20.32
N CYS A 271 -23.54 -10.88 19.56
CA CYS A 271 -22.45 -10.05 20.06
C CYS A 271 -22.87 -8.59 20.27
N TRP A 272 -23.99 -8.13 19.69
CA TRP A 272 -24.32 -6.69 19.58
C TRP A 272 -24.43 -5.96 20.91
N SER A 273 -24.94 -6.61 21.96
CA SER A 273 -25.01 -6.02 23.31
C SER A 273 -23.61 -5.70 23.85
N VAL A 274 -22.67 -6.64 23.67
CA VAL A 274 -21.26 -6.49 24.04
C VAL A 274 -20.57 -5.44 23.16
N LEU A 275 -20.77 -5.48 21.84
CA LEU A 275 -20.22 -4.47 20.94
C LEU A 275 -20.68 -3.05 21.31
N ARG A 276 -21.97 -2.88 21.65
CA ARG A 276 -22.53 -1.60 22.08
C ARG A 276 -21.92 -1.13 23.40
N LYS A 277 -21.68 -2.04 24.35
CA LYS A 277 -21.02 -1.73 25.62
C LYS A 277 -19.62 -1.15 25.41
N TRP A 278 -18.82 -1.76 24.52
CA TRP A 278 -17.41 -1.36 24.32
C TRP A 278 -17.22 -0.23 23.32
N LEU A 279 -18.01 -0.20 22.23
CA LEU A 279 -17.80 0.71 21.10
C LEU A 279 -18.97 1.68 20.87
N GLY A 280 -20.03 1.64 21.68
CA GLY A 280 -21.25 2.43 21.45
C GLY A 280 -21.04 3.94 21.45
N THR A 281 -20.06 4.42 22.21
CA THR A 281 -19.63 5.83 22.21
C THR A 281 -18.61 6.11 21.10
N THR A 282 -17.61 5.23 20.94
CA THR A 282 -16.51 5.40 19.98
C THR A 282 -16.97 5.37 18.52
N ARG A 283 -17.88 4.45 18.18
CA ARG A 283 -18.45 4.25 16.82
C ARG A 283 -17.38 4.22 15.70
N PRO A 284 -16.39 3.32 15.76
CA PRO A 284 -15.34 3.24 14.74
C PRO A 284 -15.86 2.79 13.38
N ALA A 285 -15.07 3.05 12.32
CA ALA A 285 -15.30 2.43 11.02
C ALA A 285 -15.19 0.90 11.15
N ALA A 286 -16.21 0.18 10.67
CA ALA A 286 -16.36 -1.24 10.96
C ALA A 286 -16.48 -2.09 9.69
N THR A 287 -15.87 -3.28 9.70
CA THR A 287 -16.04 -4.30 8.65
C THR A 287 -16.22 -5.66 9.28
N MET A 288 -17.20 -6.43 8.80
CA MET A 288 -17.43 -7.82 9.20
C MET A 288 -17.06 -8.76 8.06
N VAL A 289 -16.29 -9.80 8.36
CA VAL A 289 -15.85 -10.82 7.40
C VAL A 289 -16.26 -12.20 7.93
N VAL A 290 -16.99 -12.97 7.12
CA VAL A 290 -17.29 -14.37 7.44
C VAL A 290 -16.14 -15.23 6.91
N THR A 291 -15.39 -15.89 7.80
CA THR A 291 -14.21 -16.71 7.47
C THR A 291 -13.89 -17.70 8.60
N GLY A 292 -13.22 -18.81 8.28
CA GLY A 292 -12.73 -19.74 9.29
C GLY A 292 -11.64 -19.12 10.17
N LEU A 293 -11.54 -19.60 11.42
CA LEU A 293 -10.52 -19.21 12.40
C LEU A 293 -9.54 -20.37 12.64
N LEU A 294 -8.40 -20.08 13.28
CA LEU A 294 -7.30 -21.05 13.45
C LEU A 294 -7.69 -22.28 14.27
N ASP A 295 -8.50 -22.09 15.31
CA ASP A 295 -9.01 -23.14 16.21
C ASP A 295 -10.55 -23.18 16.12
N GLU A 296 -11.13 -24.38 16.09
CA GLU A 296 -12.59 -24.60 16.01
C GLU A 296 -13.36 -24.07 17.24
N ALA A 297 -12.67 -23.94 18.39
CA ALA A 297 -13.21 -23.34 19.58
C ALA A 297 -13.42 -21.83 19.43
N MET A 298 -12.66 -21.15 18.55
CA MET A 298 -12.81 -19.72 18.31
C MET A 298 -14.09 -19.42 17.51
N LYS A 299 -14.94 -18.55 18.05
CA LYS A 299 -16.17 -18.10 17.42
C LYS A 299 -16.07 -16.68 16.86
N ILE A 300 -15.14 -15.88 17.37
CA ILE A 300 -14.89 -14.52 16.89
C ILE A 300 -13.43 -14.11 17.13
N GLU A 301 -12.89 -13.36 16.18
CA GLU A 301 -11.60 -12.67 16.26
C GLU A 301 -11.80 -11.20 15.85
N ILE A 302 -11.20 -10.27 16.59
CA ILE A 302 -11.33 -8.83 16.34
C ILE A 302 -9.96 -8.17 16.25
N GLU A 303 -9.72 -7.45 15.15
CA GLU A 303 -8.57 -6.58 14.93
C GLU A 303 -9.02 -5.12 15.07
N VAL A 304 -8.22 -4.28 15.75
CA VAL A 304 -8.52 -2.84 15.88
C VAL A 304 -7.32 -1.97 15.51
N THR A 305 -7.65 -0.75 15.06
CA THR A 305 -6.67 0.34 14.95
C THR A 305 -7.17 1.51 15.77
N ALA A 306 -6.32 2.02 16.65
CA ALA A 306 -6.56 3.18 17.46
C ALA A 306 -5.63 4.33 17.08
N LYS A 307 -6.06 5.56 17.35
CA LYS A 307 -5.24 6.76 17.23
C LYS A 307 -5.30 7.54 18.55
N LYS A 308 -4.18 7.61 19.26
CA LYS A 308 -4.06 8.37 20.51
C LYS A 308 -4.58 9.80 20.33
N GLY A 309 -5.36 10.27 21.29
CA GLY A 309 -6.00 11.59 21.26
C GLY A 309 -7.23 11.71 20.35
N SER A 310 -7.67 10.64 19.66
CA SER A 310 -8.89 10.68 18.83
C SER A 310 -10.18 10.43 19.59
N GLY A 311 -10.09 10.09 20.89
CA GLY A 311 -11.26 9.85 21.71
C GLY A 311 -12.12 11.10 21.80
N LEU A 312 -13.44 10.93 21.64
CA LEU A 312 -14.39 12.02 21.83
C LEU A 312 -14.32 12.49 23.29
N VAL A 313 -13.96 13.75 23.50
CA VAL A 313 -14.22 14.43 24.77
C VAL A 313 -15.74 14.44 24.93
N LYS A 314 -16.26 13.90 26.05
CA LYS A 314 -17.67 14.15 26.39
C LYS A 314 -17.81 15.66 26.57
N GLU A 315 -18.43 16.34 25.60
CA GLU A 315 -19.03 17.64 25.88
C GLU A 315 -20.02 17.43 27.03
N GLU A 316 -19.86 18.20 28.10
CA GLU A 316 -20.85 18.26 29.17
C GLU A 316 -22.20 18.63 28.55
N ASP A 317 -23.21 17.79 28.79
CA ASP A 317 -24.64 17.90 28.45
C ASP A 317 -25.06 19.15 27.65
N GLY A 318 -24.72 19.18 26.37
CA GLY A 318 -25.37 20.03 25.36
C GLY A 318 -26.50 19.25 24.67
N PRO A 319 -27.66 19.88 24.37
CA PRO A 319 -28.77 19.16 23.76
C PRO A 319 -28.36 18.61 22.39
N ALA A 320 -28.76 17.35 22.13
CA ALA A 320 -28.44 16.63 20.91
C ALA A 320 -28.83 17.45 19.66
N PRO A 321 -27.96 17.53 18.63
CA PRO A 321 -28.33 18.16 17.37
C PRO A 321 -29.46 17.39 16.69
N LEU A 322 -30.43 18.17 16.16
CA LEU A 322 -31.64 17.72 15.46
C LEU A 322 -31.35 16.81 14.26
#